data_AF-A0A2V8QVX5-F1
#
_entry.id   AF-A0A2V8QVX5-F1
#
_cell.length_a   1.000
_cell.length_b   1.000
_cell.length_c   1.000
_cell.angle_alpha   90.00
_cell.angle_beta   90.00
_cell.angle_gamma   90.00
#
_symmetry.space_group_name_H-M   'P 1'
#
loop_
_entity.id
_entity.type
_entity.pdbx_description
1 polymer ?
#
loop_
_entity_poly.entity_id
_entity_poly.type
_entity_poly.pdbx_seq_one_letter_code
_entity_poly.pdbx_strand_id
1 'polypeptide(L)'
;AEEAVSAGATDLVVRGGDGTIHEAIQGLVGASVRLMAWPAGTANVLARQLKLPANAEGAAEVFFRGRVRRISLGRATVERTGARRYFFMLAGVGLDASVVRSVRPRLKRRVGEAAFWYAGLGHLAHWEPQEFTVEI
;
A
#
# COMPACT_ATOMS: atom_id res chain seq x y z
N ALA A 1 -14.49 -2.50 3.03
CA ALA A 1 -14.28 -1.10 3.45
C ALA A 1 -15.56 -0.31 3.24
N GLU A 2 -16.02 -0.21 1.98
CA GLU A 2 -17.31 0.44 1.65
C GLU A 2 -18.48 -0.10 2.46
N GLU A 3 -18.60 -1.42 2.59
CA GLU A 3 -19.63 -2.04 3.43
C GLU A 3 -19.59 -1.57 4.89
N ALA A 4 -18.39 -1.49 5.49
CA ALA A 4 -18.22 -1.01 6.86
C ALA A 4 -18.61 0.47 6.99
N VAL A 5 -18.28 1.28 5.98
CA VAL A 5 -18.72 2.69 5.90
C VAL A 5 -20.25 2.77 5.82
N SER A 6 -20.88 1.98 4.96
CA SER A 6 -22.35 1.96 4.83
C SER A 6 -23.05 1.44 6.08
N ALA A 7 -22.40 0.56 6.84
CA ALA A 7 -22.90 0.07 8.12
C ALA A 7 -22.70 1.06 9.28
N GLY A 8 -22.13 2.26 9.02
CA GLY A 8 -21.91 3.27 10.05
C GLY A 8 -20.74 2.97 11.00
N ALA A 9 -19.81 2.11 10.59
CA ALA A 9 -18.63 1.83 11.41
C ALA A 9 -17.78 3.10 11.59
N THR A 10 -17.29 3.35 12.80
CA THR A 10 -16.35 4.45 13.11
C THR A 10 -14.89 4.02 12.93
N ASP A 11 -14.65 2.71 12.91
CA ASP A 11 -13.35 2.09 12.95
C ASP A 11 -13.30 0.88 12.03
N LEU A 12 -12.21 0.73 11.29
CA LEU A 12 -11.92 -0.44 10.48
C LEU A 12 -10.52 -0.95 10.83
N VAL A 13 -10.46 -2.17 11.37
CA VAL A 13 -9.20 -2.89 11.58
C VAL A 13 -8.95 -3.78 10.38
N VAL A 14 -7.81 -3.59 9.72
CA VAL A 14 -7.41 -4.37 8.55
C VAL A 14 -6.19 -5.20 8.90
N ARG A 15 -6.38 -6.51 9.02
CA ARG A 15 -5.29 -7.45 9.23
C ARG A 15 -4.76 -7.97 7.90
N GLY A 16 -3.53 -7.61 7.55
CA GLY A 16 -2.95 -7.98 6.26
C GLY A 16 -1.61 -7.33 5.97
N GLY A 17 -1.18 -7.42 4.72
CA GLY A 17 0.00 -6.70 4.22
C GLY A 17 -0.35 -5.36 3.60
N ASP A 18 0.66 -4.66 3.08
CA ASP A 18 0.49 -3.33 2.48
C ASP A 18 -0.55 -3.29 1.34
N GLY A 19 -0.64 -4.36 0.55
CA GLY A 19 -1.66 -4.47 -0.51
C GLY A 19 -3.09 -4.55 0.03
N THR A 20 -3.32 -5.30 1.10
CA THR A 20 -4.64 -5.41 1.74
C THR A 20 -5.06 -4.07 2.34
N ILE A 21 -4.11 -3.37 2.98
CA ILE A 21 -4.32 -2.03 3.52
C ILE A 21 -4.61 -1.04 2.37
N HIS A 22 -3.89 -1.15 1.25
CA HIS A 22 -4.09 -0.32 0.07
C HIS A 22 -5.48 -0.47 -0.56
N GLU A 23 -6.00 -1.70 -0.67
CA GLU A 23 -7.37 -1.93 -1.13
C GLU A 23 -8.39 -1.37 -0.15
N ALA A 24 -8.18 -1.54 1.15
CA ALA A 24 -9.09 -0.99 2.15
C ALA A 24 -9.18 0.55 2.05
N ILE A 25 -8.04 1.23 1.86
CA ILE A 25 -8.00 2.69 1.73
C ILE A 25 -8.85 3.20 0.57
N GLN A 26 -8.92 2.49 -0.57
CA GLN A 26 -9.71 2.94 -1.73
C GLN A 26 -11.17 3.19 -1.35
N GLY A 27 -11.74 2.32 -0.50
CA GLY A 27 -13.13 2.42 -0.03
C GLY A 27 -13.32 3.29 1.21
N LEU A 28 -12.25 3.86 1.78
CA LEU A 28 -12.31 4.75 2.95
C LEU A 28 -12.11 6.22 2.60
N VAL A 29 -11.69 6.55 1.37
CA VAL A 29 -11.45 7.95 0.99
C VAL A 29 -12.75 8.74 1.07
N GLY A 30 -12.72 9.84 1.84
CA GLY A 30 -13.88 10.70 2.09
C GLY A 30 -14.79 10.22 3.21
N ALA A 31 -14.57 9.02 3.76
CA ALA A 31 -15.32 8.51 4.90
C ALA A 31 -14.70 8.98 6.23
N SER A 32 -15.54 9.16 7.25
CA SER A 32 -15.09 9.46 8.62
C SER A 32 -14.83 8.19 9.43
N VAL A 33 -14.06 7.26 8.85
CA VAL A 33 -13.72 5.97 9.46
C VAL A 33 -12.23 5.89 9.74
N ARG A 34 -11.86 5.54 10.96
CA ARG A 34 -10.46 5.39 11.37
C ARG A 34 -9.95 4.02 10.90
N LEU A 35 -8.83 4.02 10.18
CA LEU A 35 -8.17 2.79 9.76
C LEU A 35 -7.07 2.40 10.74
N MET A 36 -7.13 1.19 11.28
CA MET A 36 -6.02 0.55 11.96
C MET A 36 -5.43 -0.55 11.09
N ALA A 37 -4.14 -0.44 10.76
CA ALA A 37 -3.40 -1.49 10.08
C ALA A 37 -2.85 -2.51 11.10
N TRP A 38 -3.29 -3.76 11.04
CA TRP A 38 -2.73 -4.86 11.81
C TRP A 38 -1.80 -5.69 10.93
N PRO A 39 -0.47 -5.60 11.11
CA PRO A 39 0.47 -6.25 10.21
C PRO A 39 0.35 -7.78 10.23
N ALA A 40 0.13 -8.37 9.06
CA ALA A 40 0.13 -9.82 8.82
C ALA A 40 0.70 -10.21 7.45
N GLY A 41 1.30 -9.27 6.72
CA GLY A 41 1.96 -9.50 5.43
C GLY A 41 3.48 -9.67 5.55
N THR A 42 4.16 -9.65 4.40
CA THR A 42 5.62 -9.87 4.31
C THR A 42 6.43 -8.63 4.68
N ALA A 43 6.16 -7.48 4.04
CA ALA A 43 6.94 -6.25 4.23
C ALA A 43 6.36 -5.37 5.35
N ASN A 44 5.04 -5.14 5.31
CA ASN A 44 4.30 -4.34 6.29
C ASN A 44 4.91 -2.95 6.49
N VAL A 45 5.30 -2.30 5.40
CA VAL A 45 6.05 -1.04 5.40
C VAL A 45 5.33 0.04 6.22
N LEU A 46 4.02 0.22 6.02
CA LEU A 46 3.23 1.20 6.78
C LEU A 46 3.25 0.89 8.28
N ALA A 47 2.97 -0.36 8.63
CA ALA A 47 2.93 -0.77 10.03
C ALA A 47 4.30 -0.61 10.69
N ARG A 48 5.40 -0.91 9.99
CA ARG A 48 6.77 -0.68 10.48
C ARG A 48 7.07 0.80 10.69
N GLN A 49 6.72 1.65 9.73
CA GLN A 49 6.89 3.11 9.86
C GLN A 49 6.10 3.69 11.02
N LEU A 50 4.88 3.18 11.24
CA LEU A 50 4.00 3.57 12.35
C LEU A 50 4.32 2.82 13.66
N LYS A 51 5.32 1.93 13.66
CA LYS A 51 5.73 1.09 14.81
C LYS A 51 4.58 0.30 15.42
N LEU A 52 3.72 -0.28 14.57
CA LEU A 52 2.57 -1.06 14.99
C LEU A 52 2.99 -2.49 15.37
N PRO A 53 2.53 -3.02 16.51
CA PRO A 53 2.79 -4.38 16.93
C PRO A 53 2.00 -5.39 16.08
N ALA A 54 2.54 -6.60 15.95
CA ALA A 54 1.90 -7.70 15.21
C ALA A 54 1.13 -8.68 16.12
N ASN A 55 1.50 -8.77 17.40
CA ASN A 55 0.79 -9.62 18.37
C ASN A 55 -0.57 -9.02 18.75
N ALA A 56 -1.47 -9.88 19.23
CA ALA A 56 -2.84 -9.50 19.53
C ALA A 56 -2.93 -8.48 20.68
N GLU A 57 -2.12 -8.64 21.72
CA GLU A 57 -2.13 -7.74 22.90
C GLU A 57 -1.74 -6.32 22.51
N GLY A 58 -0.67 -6.16 21.74
CA GLY A 58 -0.23 -4.87 21.23
C GLY A 58 -1.22 -4.27 20.23
N ALA A 59 -1.85 -5.09 19.39
CA ALA A 59 -2.89 -4.60 18.49
C ALA A 59 -4.10 -4.07 19.28
N ALA A 60 -4.52 -4.76 20.34
CA ALA A 60 -5.57 -4.28 21.23
C ALA A 60 -5.17 -2.97 21.93
N GLU A 61 -3.93 -2.87 22.42
CA GLU A 61 -3.42 -1.64 23.04
C GLU A 61 -3.46 -0.46 22.07
N VAL A 62 -3.03 -0.65 20.82
CA VAL A 62 -3.11 0.39 19.78
C VAL A 62 -4.57 0.75 19.47
N PHE A 63 -5.47 -0.23 19.38
CA PHE A 63 -6.87 0.03 19.07
C PHE A 63 -7.55 0.88 20.15
N PHE A 64 -7.35 0.53 21.43
CA PHE A 64 -8.03 1.19 22.54
C PHE A 64 -7.34 2.47 23.02
N ARG A 65 -6.01 2.54 22.94
CA ARG A 65 -5.20 3.62 23.55
C ARG A 65 -4.27 4.33 22.58
N GLY A 66 -4.25 3.90 21.32
CA GLY A 66 -3.42 4.50 20.28
C GLY A 66 -3.84 5.93 19.93
N ARG A 67 -2.96 6.60 19.17
CA ARG A 67 -3.20 7.96 18.68
C ARG A 67 -3.71 7.91 17.24
N VAL A 68 -4.82 8.60 16.99
CA VAL A 68 -5.36 8.80 15.63
C VAL A 68 -4.61 9.94 14.97
N ARG A 69 -4.20 9.74 13.72
CA ARG A 69 -3.53 10.76 12.91
C ARG A 69 -4.11 10.75 11.50
N ARG A 70 -4.28 11.94 10.91
CA ARG A 70 -4.59 12.05 9.48
C ARG A 70 -3.32 11.81 8.68
N ILE A 71 -3.42 11.02 7.63
CA ILE A 71 -2.35 10.78 6.66
C ILE A 71 -2.76 11.34 5.31
N SER A 72 -1.81 11.98 4.62
CA SER A 72 -2.03 12.43 3.24
C SER A 72 -1.97 11.24 2.30
N LEU A 73 -2.87 11.24 1.32
CA LEU A 73 -2.88 10.25 0.24
C LEU A 73 -2.53 10.96 -1.07
N GLY A 74 -1.67 10.34 -1.87
CA GLY A 74 -1.52 10.68 -3.26
C GLY A 74 -2.68 10.11 -4.08
N ARG A 75 -3.02 10.76 -5.19
CA ARG A 75 -4.03 10.29 -6.15
C ARG A 75 -3.41 10.25 -7.53
N ALA A 76 -3.41 9.07 -8.15
CA ALA A 76 -3.04 8.87 -9.54
C ALA A 76 -4.30 8.79 -10.38
N THR A 77 -4.33 9.52 -11.50
CA THR A 77 -5.42 9.50 -12.47
C THR A 77 -4.85 9.17 -13.85
N VAL A 78 -5.48 8.24 -14.55
CA VAL A 78 -5.14 7.90 -15.94
C VAL A 78 -6.12 8.61 -16.85
N GLU A 79 -5.72 9.76 -17.41
CA GLU A 79 -6.59 10.66 -18.18
C GLU A 79 -7.40 9.94 -19.27
N ARG A 80 -6.74 9.11 -20.09
CA ARG A 80 -7.37 8.39 -21.21
C ARG A 80 -8.53 7.47 -20.78
N THR A 81 -8.55 7.02 -19.53
CA THR A 81 -9.56 6.08 -19.01
C THR A 81 -10.41 6.65 -17.88
N GLY A 82 -10.03 7.80 -17.33
CA GLY A 82 -10.60 8.34 -16.08
C GLY A 82 -10.32 7.48 -14.84
N ALA A 83 -9.57 6.38 -14.96
CA ALA A 83 -9.28 5.50 -13.82
C ALA A 83 -8.49 6.26 -12.75
N ARG A 84 -8.91 6.13 -11.50
CA ARG A 84 -8.31 6.80 -10.35
C ARG A 84 -7.91 5.78 -9.28
N ARG A 85 -6.75 5.98 -8.66
CA ARG A 85 -6.24 5.16 -7.54
C ARG A 85 -5.55 6.05 -6.53
N TYR A 86 -5.80 5.79 -5.24
CA TYR A 86 -5.10 6.45 -4.15
C TYR A 86 -3.91 5.63 -3.68
N PHE A 87 -2.84 6.29 -3.24
CA PHE A 87 -1.65 5.63 -2.68
C PHE A 87 -1.15 6.38 -1.44
N PHE A 88 -0.50 5.66 -0.52
CA PHE A 88 -0.01 6.21 0.75
C PHE A 88 1.50 6.04 0.96
N MET A 89 2.22 5.42 0.01
CA MET A 89 3.67 5.23 0.09
C MET A 89 4.39 5.81 -1.12
N LEU A 90 4.19 5.20 -2.28
CA LEU A 90 4.94 5.52 -3.50
C LEU A 90 4.04 5.34 -4.72
N ALA A 91 4.23 6.21 -5.70
CA ALA A 91 3.84 6.01 -7.08
C ALA A 91 5.07 6.20 -7.95
N GLY A 92 5.32 5.28 -8.88
CA GLY A 92 6.47 5.29 -9.77
C GLY A 92 6.05 5.04 -11.22
N VAL A 93 6.84 5.55 -12.16
CA VAL A 93 6.70 5.35 -13.60
C VAL A 93 8.04 4.90 -14.20
N GLY A 94 8.01 4.34 -15.41
CA GLY A 94 9.22 3.88 -16.09
C GLY A 94 9.81 2.61 -15.46
N LEU A 95 11.11 2.64 -15.15
CA LEU A 95 11.87 1.47 -14.69
C LEU A 95 11.34 0.89 -13.38
N ASP A 96 11.01 1.72 -12.39
CA ASP A 96 10.45 1.24 -11.12
C ASP A 96 9.14 0.46 -11.36
N ALA A 97 8.25 1.03 -12.17
CA ALA A 97 6.98 0.39 -12.51
C ALA A 97 7.18 -0.92 -13.30
N SER A 98 8.16 -0.99 -14.21
CA SER A 98 8.44 -2.21 -14.97
C SER A 98 8.99 -3.33 -14.09
N VAL A 99 9.90 -2.99 -13.16
CA VAL A 99 10.41 -3.91 -12.15
C VAL A 99 9.27 -4.42 -11.27
N VAL A 100 8.44 -3.54 -10.69
CA VAL A 100 7.30 -3.91 -9.85
C VAL A 100 6.32 -4.82 -10.61
N ARG A 101 6.04 -4.54 -11.89
CA ARG A 101 5.19 -5.38 -12.75
C ARG A 101 5.77 -6.78 -12.99
N SER A 102 7.09 -6.90 -13.06
CA SER A 102 7.78 -8.16 -13.32
C SER A 102 7.86 -9.09 -12.09
N VAL A 103 7.67 -8.54 -10.87
CA VAL A 103 7.71 -9.32 -9.63
C VAL A 103 6.53 -10.27 -9.55
N ARG A 104 6.80 -11.58 -9.73
CA ARG A 104 5.79 -12.63 -9.62
C ARG A 104 5.34 -12.79 -8.15
N PRO A 105 4.02 -12.79 -7.85
CA PRO A 105 3.51 -12.94 -6.48
C PRO A 105 3.98 -14.21 -5.76
N ARG A 106 4.15 -15.32 -6.49
CA ARG A 106 4.66 -16.59 -5.95
C ARG A 106 6.12 -16.52 -5.52
N LEU A 107 6.94 -15.74 -6.24
CA LEU A 107 8.35 -15.54 -5.91
C LEU A 107 8.44 -14.60 -4.69
N LYS A 108 7.69 -13.49 -4.68
CA LYS A 108 7.61 -12.54 -3.56
C LYS A 108 7.26 -13.22 -2.22
N ARG A 109 6.34 -14.20 -2.23
CA ARG A 109 5.98 -14.97 -1.02
C ARG A 109 7.08 -15.90 -0.51
N ARG A 110 8.02 -16.35 -1.36
CA ARG A 110 9.10 -17.28 -0.98
C ARG A 110 10.40 -16.58 -0.60
N VAL A 111 10.76 -15.49 -1.29
CA VAL A 111 12.06 -14.80 -1.14
C VAL A 111 11.95 -13.37 -0.59
N GLY A 112 10.76 -12.90 -0.26
CA GLY A 112 10.57 -11.61 0.40
C GLY A 112 11.08 -10.42 -0.43
N GLU A 113 11.78 -9.48 0.20
CA GLU A 113 12.30 -8.26 -0.43
C GLU A 113 13.40 -8.54 -1.47
N ALA A 114 14.13 -9.67 -1.36
CA ALA A 114 15.16 -10.07 -2.32
C ALA A 114 14.62 -10.33 -3.73
N ALA A 115 13.32 -10.61 -3.87
CA ALA A 115 12.66 -10.74 -5.17
C ALA A 115 12.70 -9.44 -5.98
N PHE A 116 12.65 -8.28 -5.32
CA PHE A 116 12.74 -6.99 -5.99
C PHE A 116 14.15 -6.74 -6.53
N TRP A 117 15.19 -7.09 -5.78
CA TRP A 117 16.58 -6.97 -6.23
C TRP A 117 16.86 -7.85 -7.45
N TYR A 118 16.45 -9.12 -7.42
CA TYR A 118 16.64 -10.03 -8.55
C TYR A 118 15.87 -9.58 -9.81
N ALA A 119 14.62 -9.15 -9.64
CA ALA A 119 13.83 -8.62 -10.75
C ALA A 119 14.40 -7.31 -11.31
N GLY A 120 14.90 -6.43 -10.44
CA GLY A 120 15.51 -5.15 -10.79
C GLY A 120 16.77 -5.31 -11.64
N LEU A 121 17.70 -6.16 -11.19
CA LEU A 121 18.94 -6.46 -11.93
C LEU A 121 18.69 -7.04 -13.32
N GLY A 122 17.70 -7.92 -13.47
CA GLY A 122 17.33 -8.49 -14.77
C GLY A 122 16.68 -7.47 -15.71
N HIS A 123 15.87 -6.53 -15.19
CA HIS A 123 15.23 -5.50 -16.00
C HIS A 123 16.23 -4.41 -16.45
N LEU A 124 17.21 -4.07 -15.60
CA LEU A 124 18.24 -3.09 -15.94
C LEU A 124 19.06 -3.49 -17.17
N ALA A 125 19.28 -4.79 -17.41
CA ALA A 125 20.08 -5.29 -18.53
C ALA A 125 19.42 -5.11 -19.91
N HIS A 126 18.10 -4.91 -19.95
CA HIS A 126 17.31 -4.84 -21.19
C HIS A 126 16.39 -3.61 -21.23
N TRP A 127 16.59 -2.64 -20.34
CA TRP A 127 15.74 -1.47 -20.27
C TRP A 127 16.08 -0.47 -21.37
N GLU A 128 15.10 -0.17 -22.22
CA GLU A 128 15.15 0.95 -23.16
C GLU A 128 14.46 2.16 -22.51
N PRO A 129 15.20 3.20 -22.10
CA PRO A 129 14.62 4.38 -21.49
C PRO A 129 13.61 5.05 -22.43
N GLN A 130 12.38 5.20 -21.96
CA GLN A 130 11.36 6.00 -22.64
C GLN A 130 11.42 7.42 -22.10
N GLU A 131 11.48 8.40 -23.00
CA GLU A 131 11.38 9.81 -22.62
C GLU A 131 9.95 10.13 -22.20
N PHE A 132 9.81 10.93 -21.15
CA PHE A 132 8.53 11.46 -20.71
C PHE A 132 8.71 12.88 -20.16
N THR A 133 7.70 13.72 -20.36
CA THR A 133 7.67 15.07 -19.81
C THR A 133 7.05 15.03 -18.42
N VAL A 134 7.66 15.78 -17.50
CA VAL A 134 7.10 16.02 -16.17
C VAL A 134 6.81 17.51 -16.05
N GLU A 135 5.56 17.84 -15.77
CA GLU A 135 5.12 19.17 -15.39
C GLU A 135 4.76 19.13 -13.89
N ILE A 136 5.27 20.09 -13.10
CA ILE A 136 5.11 20.15 -11.64
C ILE A 136 4.38 21.43 -11.27
#